data_AF-A0A4R3KKR7-F1
#
_entry.id   AF-A0A4R3KKR7-F1
#
_cell.length_a   1.000
_cell.length_b   1.000
_cell.length_c   1.000
_cell.angle_alpha   90.00
_cell.angle_beta   90.00
_cell.angle_gamma   90.00
#
_symmetry.space_group_name_H-M   'P 1'
#
loop_
_entity.id
_entity.type
_entity.pdbx_description
1 polymer ?
#
loop_
_entity_poly.entity_id
_entity_poly.type
_entity_poly.pdbx_seq_one_letter_code
_entity_poly.pdbx_strand_id
1 'polypeptide(L)'
;MKKWNREKYFYGRSLNIISESDSSYDLPIYPRLYHASKHDSVTFISILHELFHWYPDWKIGECILDSAHDALPIYKLLEQYDISAS
;
A
#
# COMPACT_ATOMS: atom_id res chain seq x y z
N MET A 1 -5.12 -11.81 -15.49
CA MET A 1 -4.57 -10.78 -16.40
C MET A 1 -5.26 -9.45 -16.09
N LYS A 2 -4.51 -8.35 -15.88
CA LYS A 2 -5.11 -6.99 -15.85
C LYS A 2 -5.21 -6.50 -17.29
N LYS A 3 -6.29 -5.79 -17.62
CA LYS A 3 -6.34 -4.98 -18.84
C LYS A 3 -5.57 -3.70 -18.55
N TRP A 4 -4.37 -3.57 -19.09
CA TRP A 4 -3.68 -2.29 -19.16
C TRP A 4 -4.17 -1.59 -20.44
N ASN A 5 -4.35 -0.27 -20.37
CA ASN A 5 -4.96 0.58 -21.40
C ASN A 5 -4.63 0.15 -22.85
N ARG A 6 -5.62 0.19 -23.76
CA ARG A 6 -5.56 -0.20 -25.20
C ARG A 6 -5.34 -1.69 -25.50
N GLU A 7 -6.20 -2.57 -24.95
CA GLU A 7 -6.25 -4.01 -25.30
C GLU A 7 -4.95 -4.80 -25.08
N LYS A 8 -4.03 -4.27 -24.26
CA LYS A 8 -2.78 -4.95 -23.94
C LYS A 8 -2.92 -5.69 -22.60
N TYR A 9 -2.63 -6.98 -22.65
CA TYR A 9 -2.58 -7.83 -21.48
C TYR A 9 -1.16 -7.81 -20.91
N PHE A 10 -1.05 -7.42 -19.64
CA PHE A 10 0.22 -7.51 -18.92
C PHE A 10 0.19 -8.72 -17.98
N TYR A 11 1.14 -9.63 -18.18
CA TYR A 11 1.41 -10.75 -17.28
C TYR A 11 2.72 -10.47 -16.54
N GLY A 12 2.61 -9.92 -15.33
CA GLY A 12 3.75 -9.52 -14.53
C GLY A 12 3.39 -9.35 -13.06
N ARG A 13 4.31 -8.78 -12.28
CA ARG A 13 4.12 -8.46 -10.86
C ARG A 13 4.20 -6.95 -10.64
N SER A 14 3.42 -6.46 -9.69
CA SER A 14 3.49 -5.09 -9.18
C SER A 14 4.15 -5.12 -7.82
N LEU A 15 5.11 -4.21 -7.61
CA LEU A 15 5.78 -4.02 -6.33
C LEU A 15 5.04 -2.95 -5.54
N ASN A 16 4.64 -3.27 -4.31
CA ASN A 16 4.17 -2.30 -3.32
C ASN A 16 5.12 -2.35 -2.14
N ILE A 17 5.54 -1.18 -1.66
CA ILE A 17 6.49 -1.05 -0.55
C ILE A 17 5.89 -0.08 0.47
N ILE A 18 5.89 -0.48 1.74
CA ILE A 18 5.77 0.48 2.84
C ILE A 18 7.20 0.92 3.18
N SER A 19 7.45 2.22 3.07
CA SER A 19 8.72 2.85 3.45
C SER A 19 8.50 3.80 4.62
N GLU A 20 9.53 4.00 5.40
CA GLU A 20 9.55 5.03 6.44
C GLU A 20 9.93 6.37 5.78
N SER A 21 9.28 7.47 6.16
CA SER A 21 9.44 8.78 5.51
C SER A 21 10.21 9.80 6.37
N ASP A 22 10.51 9.47 7.63
CA ASP A 22 11.15 10.38 8.60
C ASP A 22 12.66 10.14 8.75
N SER A 23 13.20 9.08 8.14
CA SER A 23 14.64 8.82 8.08
C SER A 23 15.27 9.47 6.87
N SER A 24 16.57 9.71 6.96
CA SER A 24 17.36 10.27 5.86
C SER A 24 17.45 9.38 4.61
N TYR A 25 16.87 8.18 4.61
CA TYR A 25 17.10 7.15 3.58
C TYR A 25 15.83 6.46 3.05
N ASP A 26 14.64 6.92 3.43
CA ASP A 26 13.35 6.36 2.99
C ASP A 26 13.28 4.82 3.02
N LEU A 27 13.74 4.23 4.14
CA LEU A 27 14.09 2.81 4.17
C LEU A 27 12.86 1.94 3.83
N PRO A 28 12.97 1.01 2.86
CA PRO A 28 11.87 0.10 2.53
C PRO A 28 11.68 -0.89 3.67
N ILE A 29 10.58 -0.72 4.39
CA ILE A 29 10.28 -1.52 5.58
C ILE A 29 9.70 -2.88 5.19
N TYR A 30 8.74 -2.87 4.26
CA TYR A 30 8.01 -4.08 3.90
C TYR A 30 7.70 -4.11 2.40
N PRO A 31 8.60 -4.69 1.58
CA PRO A 31 8.38 -4.85 0.14
C PRO A 31 7.54 -6.10 -0.16
N ARG A 32 6.51 -5.95 -1.00
CA ARG A 32 5.61 -7.05 -1.39
C ARG A 32 5.32 -7.06 -2.89
N LEU A 33 5.51 -8.23 -3.51
CA LEU A 33 5.19 -8.46 -4.91
C LEU A 33 3.80 -9.08 -5.06
N TYR A 34 2.91 -8.36 -5.72
CA TYR A 34 1.57 -8.82 -6.06
C TYR A 34 1.46 -9.16 -7.54
N HIS A 35 0.48 -9.99 -7.91
CA HIS A 35 0.13 -10.16 -9.32
C HIS A 35 -0.31 -8.80 -9.88
N ALA A 36 0.22 -8.44 -11.05
CA ALA A 36 -0.08 -7.16 -11.67
C ALA A 36 -1.55 -7.02 -12.09
N SER A 37 -2.37 -8.08 -11.96
CA SER A 37 -3.83 -8.03 -12.10
C SER A 37 -4.57 -7.42 -10.91
N LYS A 38 -3.94 -7.29 -9.75
CA LYS A 38 -4.55 -6.63 -8.60
C LYS A 38 -4.55 -5.11 -8.78
N HIS A 39 -5.55 -4.45 -8.22
CA HIS A 39 -5.62 -2.99 -8.17
C HIS A 39 -4.75 -2.48 -7.01
N ASP A 40 -4.09 -1.33 -7.19
CA ASP A 40 -3.07 -0.87 -6.25
C ASP A 40 -3.67 -0.56 -4.86
N SER A 41 -4.86 0.05 -4.82
CA SER A 41 -5.64 0.20 -3.58
C SER A 41 -5.95 -1.11 -2.84
N VAL A 42 -6.18 -2.22 -3.55
CA VAL A 42 -6.44 -3.54 -2.92
C VAL A 42 -5.14 -4.11 -2.34
N THR A 43 -4.03 -3.92 -3.05
CA THR A 43 -2.72 -4.37 -2.58
C THR A 43 -2.24 -3.55 -1.39
N PHE A 44 -2.60 -2.28 -1.29
CA PHE A 44 -2.35 -1.43 -0.13
C PHE A 44 -3.04 -1.94 1.14
N ILE A 45 -4.33 -2.23 1.06
CA ILE A 45 -5.08 -2.79 2.21
C ILE A 45 -4.43 -4.11 2.67
N SER A 46 -4.03 -4.95 1.71
CA SER A 46 -3.38 -6.23 2.01
C SER A 46 -2.03 -6.05 2.70
N ILE A 47 -1.18 -5.15 2.20
CA ILE A 47 0.17 -4.96 2.73
C ILE A 47 0.15 -4.28 4.10
N LEU A 48 -0.76 -3.32 4.33
CA LEU A 48 -0.92 -2.65 5.61
C LEU A 48 -1.41 -3.62 6.69
N HIS A 49 -2.39 -4.46 6.37
CA HIS A 49 -2.86 -5.49 7.30
C HIS A 49 -1.79 -6.55 7.58
N GLU A 50 -1.04 -6.99 6.56
CA GLU A 50 0.10 -7.88 6.75
C GLU A 50 1.16 -7.24 7.67
N LEU A 51 1.45 -5.94 7.51
CA LEU A 51 2.42 -5.24 8.35
C LEU A 51 2.02 -5.28 9.82
N PHE A 52 0.80 -4.90 10.17
CA PHE A 52 0.34 -4.96 11.57
C PHE A 52 0.18 -6.38 12.11
N HIS A 53 -0.06 -7.37 11.24
CA HIS A 53 -0.06 -8.76 11.64
C HIS A 53 1.34 -9.23 12.09
N TRP A 54 2.38 -8.86 11.35
CA TRP A 54 3.76 -9.26 11.67
C TRP A 54 4.41 -8.38 12.74
N TYR A 55 4.03 -7.10 12.81
CA TYR A 55 4.58 -6.10 13.72
C TYR A 55 3.44 -5.44 14.53
N PRO A 56 2.81 -6.18 15.45
CA PRO A 56 1.62 -5.70 16.17
C PRO A 56 1.89 -4.49 17.08
N ASP A 57 3.14 -4.32 17.52
CA ASP A 57 3.55 -3.23 18.41
C ASP A 57 3.94 -1.94 17.66
N TRP A 58 3.99 -1.97 16.33
CA TRP A 58 4.33 -0.79 15.55
C TRP A 58 3.22 0.25 15.55
N LYS A 59 3.66 1.52 15.55
CA LYS A 59 2.80 2.70 15.49
C LYS A 59 3.20 3.52 14.29
N ILE A 60 2.23 3.75 13.40
CA ILE A 60 2.37 4.62 12.23
C ILE A 60 1.57 5.86 12.54
N GLY A 61 2.21 7.04 12.57
CA GLY A 61 1.51 8.29 12.87
C GLY A 61 0.74 8.85 11.68
N GLU A 62 1.34 8.78 10.49
CA GLU A 62 0.80 9.33 9.25
C GLU A 62 1.17 8.43 8.07
N CYS A 63 0.27 8.32 7.11
CA CYS A 63 0.47 7.60 5.87
C CYS A 63 0.36 8.59 4.70
N ILE A 64 1.47 8.76 3.97
CA ILE A 64 1.53 9.61 2.77
C ILE A 64 1.07 8.79 1.57
N LEU A 65 -0.04 9.20 0.96
CA LEU A 65 -0.70 8.45 -0.11
C LEU A 65 -0.63 9.21 -1.44
N ASP A 66 -0.40 8.47 -2.52
CA ASP A 66 -0.58 9.01 -3.87
C ASP A 66 -2.05 8.88 -4.32
N SER A 67 -2.36 9.47 -5.48
CA SER A 67 -3.73 9.46 -6.02
C SER A 67 -4.26 8.07 -6.40
N ALA A 68 -3.42 7.02 -6.47
CA ALA A 68 -3.90 5.65 -6.69
C ALA A 68 -4.59 5.07 -5.45
N HIS A 69 -4.37 5.69 -4.29
CA HIS A 69 -4.92 5.31 -2.99
C HIS A 69 -6.00 6.28 -2.49
N ASP A 70 -6.35 7.30 -3.27
CA ASP A 70 -7.37 8.29 -2.93
C ASP A 70 -8.79 7.68 -3.02
N ALA A 71 -9.16 6.95 -1.97
CA ALA A 71 -10.44 6.27 -1.89
C ALA A 71 -10.97 6.28 -0.45
N LEU A 72 -12.26 6.62 -0.28
CA LEU A 72 -12.94 6.64 1.03
C LEU A 72 -12.70 5.39 1.91
N PRO A 73 -12.71 4.16 1.37
CA PRO A 73 -12.42 2.97 2.17
C PRO A 73 -11.00 2.95 2.76
N ILE A 74 -10.01 3.53 2.08
CA ILE A 74 -8.63 3.60 2.57
C ILE A 74 -8.54 4.56 3.76
N TYR A 75 -9.14 5.75 3.66
CA TYR A 75 -9.18 6.70 4.77
C TYR A 75 -9.86 6.11 6.01
N LYS A 76 -10.99 5.40 5.83
CA LYS A 76 -11.67 4.70 6.93
C LYS A 76 -10.81 3.61 7.56
N LEU A 77 -10.05 2.87 6.75
CA LEU A 77 -9.14 1.85 7.26
C LEU A 77 -8.02 2.47 8.11
N LEU A 78 -7.43 3.56 7.63
CA LEU A 78 -6.38 4.28 8.37
C LEU A 78 -6.91 4.82 9.71
N GLU A 79 -8.11 5.39 9.71
CA GLU A 79 -8.80 5.84 10.93
C GLU A 79 -9.01 4.68 11.93
N GLN A 80 -9.40 3.50 11.45
CA GLN A 80 -9.54 2.30 12.31
C GLN A 80 -8.21 1.85 12.94
N TYR A 81 -7.08 2.16 12.31
CA TYR A 81 -5.75 1.88 12.84
C TYR A 81 -5.13 3.06 13.61
N ASP A 82 -5.87 4.16 13.81
CA ASP A 82 -5.39 5.38 14.45
C ASP A 82 -4.21 6.03 13.69
N ILE A 83 -4.30 6.05 12.36
CA ILE A 83 -3.28 6.59 11.45
C ILE A 83 -3.85 7.79 10.69
N SER A 84 -3.09 8.89 10.63
CA SER A 84 -3.44 10.07 9.83
C SER A 84 -3.16 9.84 8.34
N ALA A 85 -3.88 10.52 7.45
CA ALA A 85 -3.65 10.43 6.01
C ALA A 85 -3.28 11.82 5.44
N SER A 86 -2.26 11.86 4.59
CA SER A 86 -1.73 13.06 3.94
C SER A 86 -1.46 12.87 2.46
#